data_AF-A0A1S9AUK5-F1
#
_entry.id   AF-A0A1S9AUK5-F1
#
_cell.length_a   1.000
_cell.length_b   1.000
_cell.length_c   1.000
_cell.angle_alpha   90.00
_cell.angle_beta   90.00
_cell.angle_gamma   90.00
#
_symmetry.space_group_name_H-M   'P 1'
#
loop_
_entity.id
_entity.type
_entity.pdbx_description
1 polymer ?
#
loop_
_entity_poly.entity_id
_entity_poly.type
_entity_poly.pdbx_seq_one_letter_code
_entity_poly.pdbx_strand_id
1 'polypeptide(L)'
;MMAALDYDDKNKDKTPTARMAEKFNDLIGSLAEQGSGSHKGFVWEYYVPYFLEMKRKDFVPAFTYLIRAAHTDQPDVQRWLQAHTAQVEGFQEWSKNYAWPK
;
A
#
# COMPACT_ATOMS: atom_id res chain seq x y z
N MET A 1 -5.59 3.88 17.53
CA MET A 1 -4.27 3.22 17.64
C MET A 1 -3.25 3.71 16.60
N MET A 2 -3.62 3.94 15.33
CA MET A 2 -2.66 4.28 14.25
C MET A 2 -1.90 5.62 14.40
N ALA A 3 -2.41 6.58 15.15
CA ALA A 3 -1.71 7.85 15.42
C ALA A 3 -0.62 7.72 16.52
N ALA A 4 -0.74 6.73 17.40
CA ALA A 4 0.26 6.48 18.45
C ALA A 4 1.54 5.83 17.87
N LEU A 5 1.41 5.06 16.79
CA LEU A 5 2.53 4.46 16.05
C LEU A 5 3.42 5.52 15.38
N ASP A 6 2.95 6.75 15.17
CA ASP A 6 3.75 7.83 14.58
C ASP A 6 4.83 8.35 15.54
N TYR A 7 4.70 8.10 16.85
CA TYR A 7 5.61 8.53 17.89
C TYR A 7 6.63 7.47 18.31
N ASP A 8 6.56 6.27 17.72
CA ASP A 8 7.54 5.20 17.97
C ASP A 8 8.92 5.61 17.42
N ASP A 9 9.98 5.34 18.19
CA ASP A 9 11.35 5.80 17.91
C ASP A 9 11.84 5.36 16.51
N LYS A 10 11.37 4.19 16.04
CA LYS A 10 11.68 3.63 14.71
C LYS A 10 11.06 4.40 13.54
N ASN A 11 10.08 5.25 13.80
CA ASN A 11 9.37 6.02 12.79
C ASN A 11 9.83 7.48 12.71
N LYS A 12 10.68 7.97 13.64
CA LYS A 12 11.11 9.37 13.68
C LYS A 12 11.82 9.84 12.40
N ASP A 13 12.68 9.00 11.81
CA ASP A 13 13.44 9.32 10.58
C ASP A 13 12.71 8.99 9.27
N LYS A 14 11.57 8.29 9.33
CA LYS A 14 10.79 7.93 8.14
C LYS A 14 9.96 9.13 7.67
N THR A 15 9.96 9.38 6.36
CA THR A 15 9.06 10.38 5.78
C THR A 15 7.60 10.03 6.08
N PRO A 16 6.70 11.02 6.16
CA PRO A 16 5.27 10.75 6.40
C PRO A 16 4.69 9.75 5.38
N THR A 17 5.21 9.72 4.16
CA THR A 17 4.83 8.77 3.11
C THR A 17 5.27 7.35 3.40
N ALA A 18 6.51 7.15 3.84
CA ALA A 18 7.01 5.83 4.22
C ALA A 18 6.22 5.26 5.42
N ARG A 19 5.89 6.10 6.41
CA ARG A 19 5.02 5.68 7.53
C ARG A 19 3.62 5.29 7.06
N MET A 20 3.07 6.03 6.11
CA MET A 20 1.77 5.70 5.51
C MET A 20 1.82 4.35 4.79
N ALA A 21 2.89 4.07 4.05
CA ALA A 21 3.06 2.79 3.36
C ALA A 21 3.12 1.62 4.35
N GLU A 22 3.84 1.77 5.46
CA GLU A 22 3.88 0.77 6.54
C GLU A 22 2.50 0.55 7.16
N LYS A 23 1.75 1.63 7.45
CA LYS A 23 0.38 1.51 7.98
C LYS A 23 -0.56 0.80 7.01
N PHE A 24 -0.44 1.06 5.71
CA PHE A 24 -1.18 0.31 4.70
C PHE A 24 -0.76 -1.15 4.66
N ASN A 25 0.54 -1.42 4.79
CA ASN A 25 1.07 -2.77 4.81
C ASN A 25 0.51 -3.55 6.02
N ASP A 26 0.51 -2.95 7.20
CA ASP A 26 -0.04 -3.54 8.42
C ASP A 26 -1.55 -3.76 8.31
N LEU A 27 -2.29 -2.76 7.79
CA LEU A 27 -3.73 -2.86 7.57
C LEU A 27 -4.07 -4.05 6.66
N ILE A 28 -3.38 -4.18 5.52
CA ILE A 28 -3.57 -5.29 4.59
C ILE A 28 -3.17 -6.62 5.24
N GLY A 29 -2.14 -6.62 6.10
CA GLY A 29 -1.76 -7.78 6.91
C GLY A 29 -2.89 -8.24 7.83
N SER A 30 -3.48 -7.33 8.59
CA SER A 30 -4.63 -7.64 9.45
C SER A 30 -5.84 -8.14 8.68
N LEU A 31 -6.09 -7.63 7.46
CA LEU A 31 -7.13 -8.15 6.57
C LEU A 31 -6.86 -9.62 6.17
N ALA A 32 -5.58 -10.00 5.98
CA ALA A 32 -5.20 -11.38 5.72
C ALA A 32 -5.50 -12.31 6.91
N GLU A 33 -5.23 -11.83 8.12
CA GLU A 33 -5.44 -12.58 9.37
C GLU A 33 -6.93 -12.75 9.71
N GLN A 34 -7.78 -11.80 9.35
CA GLN A 34 -9.23 -11.86 9.59
C GLN A 34 -9.93 -12.96 8.76
N GLY A 35 -9.34 -13.37 7.64
CA GLY A 35 -9.81 -14.47 6.79
C GLY A 35 -11.16 -14.23 6.10
N SER A 36 -11.37 -14.88 4.95
CA SER A 36 -12.62 -14.80 4.17
C SER A 36 -13.80 -15.57 4.78
N GLY A 37 -13.58 -16.32 5.87
CA GLY A 37 -14.58 -17.19 6.47
C GLY A 37 -15.65 -16.46 7.30
N SER A 38 -15.28 -15.35 7.95
CA SER A 38 -16.18 -14.59 8.84
C SER A 38 -16.76 -13.32 8.20
N HIS A 39 -16.20 -12.89 7.06
CA HIS A 39 -16.60 -11.65 6.40
C HIS A 39 -16.94 -11.90 4.94
N LYS A 40 -18.20 -11.65 4.58
CA LYS A 40 -18.74 -11.77 3.21
C LYS A 40 -19.22 -10.42 2.71
N GLY A 41 -19.16 -10.22 1.40
CA GLY A 41 -19.61 -8.99 0.75
C GLY A 41 -18.63 -8.48 -0.30
N PHE A 42 -19.13 -7.58 -1.15
CA PHE A 42 -18.41 -7.06 -2.32
C PHE A 42 -16.96 -6.64 -2.03
N VAL A 43 -16.72 -5.95 -0.91
CA VAL A 43 -15.37 -5.50 -0.54
C VAL A 43 -14.43 -6.68 -0.26
N TRP A 44 -14.91 -7.67 0.48
CA TRP A 44 -14.14 -8.86 0.87
C TRP A 44 -13.90 -9.83 -0.29
N GLU A 45 -14.83 -9.90 -1.24
CA GLU A 45 -14.74 -10.83 -2.37
C GLU A 45 -14.02 -10.20 -3.57
N TYR A 46 -14.13 -8.88 -3.76
CA TYR A 46 -13.59 -8.19 -4.92
C TYR A 46 -12.25 -7.49 -4.65
N TYR A 47 -12.13 -6.73 -3.56
CA TYR A 47 -10.96 -5.86 -3.32
C TYR A 47 -9.93 -6.46 -2.37
N VAL A 48 -10.35 -7.20 -1.34
CA VAL A 48 -9.40 -7.82 -0.39
C VAL A 48 -8.40 -8.74 -1.10
N PRO A 49 -8.78 -9.60 -2.06
CA PRO A 49 -7.82 -10.42 -2.80
C PRO A 49 -6.77 -9.58 -3.54
N TYR A 50 -7.18 -8.46 -4.14
CA TYR A 50 -6.28 -7.52 -4.82
C TYR A 50 -5.24 -6.95 -3.85
N PHE A 51 -5.68 -6.45 -2.69
CA PHE A 51 -4.77 -5.88 -1.71
C PHE A 51 -3.82 -6.93 -1.12
N LEU A 52 -4.31 -8.15 -0.87
CA LEU A 52 -3.47 -9.26 -0.39
C LEU A 52 -2.39 -9.63 -1.40
N GLU A 53 -2.72 -9.70 -2.70
CA GLU A 53 -1.71 -9.92 -3.74
C GLU A 53 -0.73 -8.76 -3.89
N MET A 54 -1.23 -7.52 -3.80
CA MET A 54 -0.39 -6.32 -3.82
C MET A 54 0.66 -6.35 -2.69
N LYS A 55 0.27 -6.78 -1.48
CA LYS A 55 1.18 -6.99 -0.35
C LYS A 55 2.17 -8.11 -0.61
N ARG A 56 1.73 -9.25 -1.14
CA ARG A 56 2.61 -10.40 -1.45
C ARG A 56 3.68 -10.06 -2.49
N LYS A 57 3.42 -9.11 -3.39
CA LYS A 57 4.34 -8.64 -4.42
C LYS A 57 5.15 -7.41 -4.03
N ASP A 58 5.06 -6.96 -2.78
CA ASP A 58 5.77 -5.77 -2.26
C ASP A 58 5.45 -4.47 -3.02
N PHE A 59 4.21 -4.34 -3.51
CA PHE A 59 3.77 -3.16 -4.26
C PHE A 59 3.08 -2.10 -3.42
N VAL A 60 2.88 -2.35 -2.12
CA VAL A 60 2.26 -1.41 -1.17
C VAL A 60 2.99 -0.05 -1.12
N PRO A 61 4.34 0.00 -1.12
CA PRO A 61 5.05 1.27 -1.18
C PRO A 61 4.77 2.02 -2.48
N ALA A 62 4.90 1.37 -3.64
CA ALA A 62 4.64 1.98 -4.95
C ALA A 62 3.22 2.58 -5.04
N PHE A 63 2.20 1.83 -4.59
CA PHE A 63 0.82 2.31 -4.51
C PHE A 63 0.68 3.56 -3.63
N THR A 64 1.28 3.55 -2.44
CA THR A 64 1.17 4.66 -1.47
C THR A 64 1.85 5.93 -1.97
N TYR A 65 3.04 5.79 -2.56
CA TYR A 65 3.77 6.92 -3.14
C TYR A 65 3.06 7.50 -4.37
N LEU A 66 2.42 6.67 -5.20
CA LEU A 66 1.60 7.13 -6.32
C LEU A 66 0.37 7.92 -5.86
N ILE A 67 -0.34 7.46 -4.82
CA ILE A 67 -1.47 8.21 -4.25
C ILE A 67 -1.00 9.58 -3.77
N ARG A 68 0.13 9.64 -3.05
CA ARG A 68 0.65 10.92 -2.54
C ARG A 68 1.18 11.84 -3.63
N ALA A 69 1.67 11.28 -4.74
CA ALA A 69 2.10 12.08 -5.89
C ALA A 69 0.93 12.79 -6.61
N ALA A 70 -0.31 12.34 -6.40
CA ALA A 70 -1.49 13.06 -6.88
C ALA A 70 -1.76 14.36 -6.10
N HIS A 71 -1.10 14.57 -4.95
CA HIS A 71 -1.16 15.82 -4.20
C HIS A 71 0.02 16.74 -4.60
N THR A 72 -0.25 18.04 -4.73
CA THR A 72 0.77 19.05 -5.06
C THR A 72 1.79 19.23 -3.91
N ASP A 73 3.02 19.62 -4.26
CA ASP A 73 4.11 20.00 -3.34
C ASP A 73 4.69 18.90 -2.42
N GLN A 74 5.01 17.73 -2.98
CA GLN A 74 5.69 16.64 -2.26
C GLN A 74 7.04 16.27 -2.93
N PRO A 75 8.09 17.11 -2.80
CA PRO A 75 9.38 16.88 -3.47
C PRO A 75 10.08 15.59 -3.03
N ASP A 76 9.87 15.16 -1.79
CA ASP A 76 10.34 13.88 -1.24
C ASP A 76 9.66 12.66 -1.90
N VAL A 77 8.37 12.75 -2.21
CA VAL A 77 7.63 11.72 -2.94
C VAL A 77 8.14 11.61 -4.38
N GLN A 78 8.34 12.75 -5.04
CA GLN A 78 8.86 12.79 -6.42
C GLN A 78 10.27 12.18 -6.51
N ARG A 79 11.17 12.49 -5.56
CA ARG A 79 12.50 11.87 -5.50
C ARG A 79 12.43 10.36 -5.31
N TRP A 80 11.54 9.89 -4.42
CA TRP A 80 11.40 8.46 -4.19
C TRP A 80 10.88 7.74 -5.45
N LEU A 81 9.87 8.31 -6.12
CA LEU A 81 9.33 7.75 -7.36
C LEU A 81 10.39 7.65 -8.47
N GLN A 82 11.22 8.69 -8.64
CA GLN A 82 12.33 8.66 -9.60
C GLN A 82 13.40 7.61 -9.26
N ALA A 83 13.64 7.37 -7.98
CA ALA A 83 14.60 6.36 -7.52
C ALA A 83 14.04 4.92 -7.59
N HIS A 84 12.71 4.75 -7.62
CA HIS A 84 12.01 3.45 -7.58
C HIS A 84 11.15 3.20 -8.82
N THR A 85 11.51 3.82 -9.96
CA THR A 85 10.75 3.73 -11.22
C THR A 85 10.41 2.30 -11.61
N ALA A 86 11.38 1.37 -11.53
CA ALA A 86 11.14 -0.04 -11.89
C ALA A 86 10.09 -0.73 -10.98
N GLN A 87 10.06 -0.39 -9.69
CA GLN A 87 9.06 -0.93 -8.76
C GLN A 87 7.67 -0.34 -9.06
N VAL A 88 7.61 0.93 -9.43
CA VAL A 88 6.38 1.63 -9.81
C VAL A 88 5.83 1.08 -11.12
N GLU A 89 6.68 0.89 -12.13
CA GLU A 89 6.31 0.29 -13.42
C GLU A 89 5.83 -1.16 -13.22
N GLY A 90 6.55 -1.96 -12.43
CA GLY A 90 6.14 -3.32 -12.10
C GLY A 90 4.79 -3.39 -11.40
N PHE A 91 4.50 -2.46 -10.48
CA PHE A 91 3.18 -2.32 -9.88
C PHE A 91 2.11 -1.95 -10.92
N GLN A 92 2.36 -0.97 -11.77
CA GLN A 92 1.39 -0.51 -12.77
C GLN A 92 1.07 -1.61 -13.79
N GLU A 93 2.08 -2.34 -14.27
CA GLU A 93 1.90 -3.45 -15.19
C GLU A 93 1.11 -4.59 -14.56
N TRP A 94 1.47 -4.99 -13.32
CA TRP A 94 0.73 -6.01 -12.60
C TRP A 94 -0.71 -5.59 -12.35
N SER A 95 -0.94 -4.35 -11.88
CA SER A 95 -2.27 -3.83 -11.56
C SER A 95 -3.18 -3.81 -12.79
N LYS A 96 -2.62 -3.43 -13.95
CA LYS A 96 -3.34 -3.44 -15.24
C LYS A 96 -3.73 -4.85 -15.69
N ASN A 97 -2.88 -5.84 -15.42
CA ASN A 97 -3.11 -7.23 -15.82
C ASN A 97 -3.76 -8.07 -14.71
N TYR A 98 -4.15 -7.46 -13.59
CA TYR A 98 -4.78 -8.17 -12.49
C TYR A 98 -6.12 -8.78 -12.94
N ALA A 99 -6.26 -10.09 -12.74
CA ALA A 99 -7.47 -10.82 -13.08
C ALA A 99 -8.52 -10.59 -11.99
N TRP A 100 -9.35 -9.56 -12.17
CA TRP A 100 -10.42 -9.26 -11.24
C TRP A 100 -11.44 -10.40 -11.13
N PRO A 101 -11.93 -10.71 -9.92
CA PRO A 101 -13.06 -11.63 -9.74
C PRO A 101 -14.26 -11.18 -10.58
N LYS A 102 -14.94 -12.13 -11.23
CA LYS A 102 -16.14 -11.86 -12.06
C LYS A 102 -17.42 -11.99 -11.25
#